data_AF-A0AAN6WGV2-F1
#
_entry.id   AF-A0AAN6WGV2-F1
#
_cell.length_a   1.000
_cell.length_b   1.000
_cell.length_c   1.000
_cell.angle_alpha   90.00
_cell.angle_beta   90.00
_cell.angle_gamma   90.00
#
_symmetry.space_group_name_H-M   'P 1'
#
loop_
_entity.id
_entity.type
_entity.pdbx_description
1 polymer ?
#
loop_
_entity_poly.entity_id
_entity_poly.type
_entity_poly.pdbx_seq_one_letter_code
_entity_poly.pdbx_strand_id
1 'polypeptide(L)'
;MGMRSLTHFLGTLQHPAILVGHGSGATISWLAADWAPHLVAAIVAIEPTGPPFTDGWVNDSGKKIFMPHLPDPLSPPLPSARPYRLTDIPMSFVPPSLIPRDTNQLPRDSACVDDVAVNEWFQPIPFVLSVDPVTEAPCYLQDEANGPVRTLPNLQGIPKVVVTAGSSHRIRFDYATVAFLRQAGVPVSLLNLVEDF
;
A
#
# COMPACT_ATOMS: atom_id res chain seq x y z
N MET A 1 -4.00 17.58 4.01
CA MET A 1 -2.79 18.46 3.95
C MET A 1 -1.59 17.81 3.23
N GLY A 2 -1.69 16.62 2.61
CA GLY A 2 -0.50 15.77 2.34
C GLY A 2 0.34 16.02 1.06
N MET A 3 -0.26 16.22 -0.12
CA MET A 3 0.52 16.17 -1.37
C MET A 3 1.16 17.50 -1.77
N ARG A 4 0.46 18.63 -1.60
CA ARG A 4 0.96 19.95 -2.01
C ARG A 4 2.24 20.37 -1.27
N SER A 5 2.33 20.06 0.02
CA SER A 5 3.53 20.33 0.82
C SER A 5 4.69 19.43 0.40
N LEU A 6 4.44 18.16 0.09
CA LEU A 6 5.46 17.23 -0.40
C LEU A 6 5.99 17.67 -1.77
N THR A 7 5.10 18.01 -2.71
CA THR A 7 5.52 18.49 -4.04
C THR A 7 6.29 19.80 -3.95
N HIS A 8 5.90 20.70 -3.05
CA HIS A 8 6.62 21.94 -2.80
C HIS A 8 8.01 21.66 -2.23
N PHE A 9 8.12 20.80 -1.22
CA PHE A 9 9.40 20.41 -0.64
C PHE A 9 10.33 19.76 -1.68
N LEU A 10 9.84 18.74 -2.40
CA LEU A 10 10.64 18.08 -3.45
C LEU A 10 11.05 19.06 -4.55
N GLY A 11 10.16 19.98 -4.94
CA GLY A 11 10.47 21.03 -5.93
C GLY A 11 11.57 22.01 -5.51
N THR A 12 11.94 22.07 -4.22
CA THR A 12 13.10 22.86 -3.76
C THR A 12 14.43 22.12 -3.87
N LEU A 13 14.42 20.81 -4.11
CA LEU A 13 15.64 20.02 -4.23
C LEU A 13 16.34 20.31 -5.56
N GLN A 14 17.64 20.62 -5.49
CA GLN A 14 18.49 20.80 -6.68
C GLN A 14 19.10 19.48 -7.17
N HIS A 15 19.14 18.46 -6.31
CA HIS A 15 19.70 17.14 -6.58
C HIS A 15 18.82 16.04 -5.98
N PRO A 16 18.85 14.81 -6.53
CA PRO A 16 18.11 13.69 -5.98
C PRO A 16 18.50 13.40 -4.53
N ALA A 17 17.52 13.11 -3.67
CA ALA A 17 17.72 12.85 -2.25
C ALA A 17 17.35 11.41 -1.86
N ILE A 18 17.96 10.90 -0.79
CA ILE A 18 17.53 9.66 -0.15
C ILE A 18 16.37 9.98 0.78
N LEU A 19 15.25 9.28 0.61
CA LEU A 19 14.09 9.42 1.49
C LEU A 19 14.14 8.34 2.58
N VAL A 20 14.04 8.76 3.84
CA VAL A 20 13.94 7.86 4.98
C VAL A 20 12.60 8.10 5.65
N GLY A 21 11.77 7.06 5.74
CA GLY A 21 10.42 7.16 6.28
C GLY A 21 10.10 6.03 7.24
N HIS A 22 9.52 6.36 8.39
CA HIS A 22 8.97 5.40 9.35
C HIS A 22 7.44 5.37 9.30
N GLY A 23 6.81 4.19 9.33
CA GLY A 23 5.35 4.09 9.36
C GLY A 23 4.70 4.81 8.17
N SER A 24 3.90 5.85 8.45
CA SER A 24 3.27 6.69 7.41
C SER A 24 4.28 7.56 6.64
N GLY A 25 5.46 7.84 7.21
CA GLY A 25 6.55 8.48 6.49
C GLY A 25 7.10 7.62 5.35
N ALA A 26 7.04 6.29 5.48
CA ALA A 26 7.37 5.39 4.37
C ALA A 26 6.33 5.50 3.24
N THR A 27 5.05 5.61 3.58
CA THR A 27 3.96 5.88 2.62
C THR A 27 4.21 7.16 1.84
N ILE A 28 4.62 8.23 2.53
CA ILE A 28 5.00 9.51 1.90
C ILE A 28 6.19 9.32 0.95
N SER A 29 7.15 8.46 1.29
CA SER A 29 8.31 8.17 0.44
C SER A 29 7.91 7.45 -0.86
N TRP A 30 6.94 6.53 -0.81
CA TRP A 30 6.38 5.90 -2.00
C TRP A 30 5.68 6.91 -2.91
N LEU A 31 4.91 7.83 -2.33
CA LEU A 31 4.20 8.88 -3.06
C LEU A 31 5.14 9.90 -3.69
N ALA A 32 6.19 10.29 -2.96
CA ALA A 32 7.24 11.17 -3.46
C ALA A 32 7.92 10.56 -4.70
N ALA A 33 8.28 9.27 -4.60
CA ALA A 33 8.91 8.53 -5.69
C ALA A 33 7.97 8.29 -6.87
N ASP A 34 6.68 8.08 -6.64
CA ASP A 34 5.70 7.96 -7.72
C ASP A 34 5.53 9.29 -8.47
N TRP A 35 5.58 10.42 -7.75
CA TRP A 35 5.34 11.74 -8.33
C TRP A 35 6.58 12.34 -9.01
N ALA A 36 7.73 12.31 -8.35
CA ALA A 36 8.99 12.85 -8.86
C ALA A 36 10.13 11.84 -8.71
N PRO A 37 10.10 10.74 -9.48
CA PRO A 37 11.11 9.68 -9.38
C PRO A 37 12.54 10.19 -9.63
N HIS A 38 12.69 11.19 -10.50
CA HIS A 38 13.97 11.82 -10.84
C HIS A 38 14.60 12.64 -9.69
N LEU A 39 13.86 12.91 -8.61
CA LEU A 39 14.35 13.61 -7.41
C LEU A 39 14.61 12.65 -6.24
N VAL A 40 14.42 11.35 -6.42
CA VAL A 40 14.60 10.34 -5.37
C VAL A 40 15.75 9.42 -5.75
N ALA A 41 16.85 9.52 -5.00
CA ALA A 41 18.03 8.68 -5.20
C ALA A 41 17.83 7.25 -4.66
N ALA A 42 17.16 7.12 -3.51
CA ALA A 42 16.84 5.84 -2.88
C ALA A 42 15.76 6.02 -1.79
N ILE A 43 15.18 4.91 -1.32
CA ILE A 43 14.20 4.90 -0.22
C ILE A 43 14.59 3.89 0.87
N VAL A 44 14.58 4.35 2.12
CA VAL A 44 14.65 3.50 3.31
C VAL A 44 13.31 3.58 4.03
N ALA A 45 12.51 2.52 3.91
CA ALA A 45 11.19 2.43 4.52
C ALA A 45 11.27 1.59 5.79
N ILE A 46 11.31 2.25 6.94
CA ILE A 46 11.33 1.59 8.24
C ILE A 46 9.89 1.28 8.63
N GLU A 47 9.55 0.01 8.80
CA GLU A 47 8.25 -0.44 9.32
C GLU A 47 7.06 0.28 8.67
N PRO A 48 6.93 0.19 7.34
CA PRO A 48 5.95 0.97 6.60
C PRO A 48 4.53 0.72 7.14
N THR A 49 3.69 1.74 7.01
CA THR A 49 2.26 1.55 7.19
C THR A 49 1.80 0.42 6.25
N GLY A 50 1.23 -0.63 6.84
CA GLY A 50 0.89 -1.89 6.18
C GLY A 50 -0.19 -2.64 6.98
N PRO A 51 -0.64 -3.81 6.48
CA PRO A 51 -0.32 -4.41 5.18
C PRO A 51 -0.98 -3.70 3.99
N PRO A 52 -0.66 -4.08 2.75
CA PRO A 52 -1.44 -3.63 1.59
C PRO A 52 -2.92 -4.05 1.70
N PHE A 53 -3.80 -3.35 0.99
CA PHE A 53 -5.25 -3.59 0.92
C PHE A 53 -6.03 -3.39 2.23
N THR A 54 -5.43 -3.27 3.40
CA THR A 54 -6.22 -3.18 4.65
C THR A 54 -5.44 -2.50 5.76
N ASP A 55 -6.14 -2.16 6.83
CA ASP A 55 -5.54 -1.77 8.09
C ASP A 55 -5.81 -2.85 9.14
N GLY A 56 -5.00 -2.87 10.20
CA GLY A 56 -5.18 -3.82 11.27
C GLY A 56 -6.48 -3.56 12.04
N TRP A 57 -7.34 -4.56 12.17
CA TRP A 57 -8.57 -4.51 12.96
C TRP A 57 -8.49 -5.47 14.15
N VAL A 58 -9.42 -5.37 15.10
CA VAL A 58 -9.45 -6.24 16.29
C VAL A 58 -10.69 -7.12 16.18
N ASN A 59 -10.51 -8.44 16.26
CA ASN A 59 -11.63 -9.38 16.24
C ASN A 59 -12.34 -9.45 17.61
N ASP A 60 -13.45 -10.17 17.69
CA ASP A 60 -14.24 -10.33 18.92
C ASP A 60 -13.45 -10.89 20.11
N SER A 61 -12.36 -11.63 19.84
CA SER A 61 -11.44 -12.15 20.86
C SER A 61 -10.40 -11.14 21.36
N GLY A 62 -10.42 -9.90 20.87
CA GLY A 62 -9.42 -8.87 21.22
C GLY A 62 -8.08 -9.00 20.47
N LYS A 63 -7.99 -9.91 19.48
CA LYS A 63 -6.76 -10.13 18.70
C LYS A 63 -6.70 -9.17 17.52
N LYS A 64 -5.56 -8.48 17.37
CA LYS A 64 -5.30 -7.64 16.19
C LYS A 64 -5.00 -8.51 14.96
N ILE A 65 -5.82 -8.35 13.92
CA ILE A 65 -5.77 -9.05 12.64
C ILE A 65 -5.33 -8.07 11.56
N PHE A 66 -4.36 -8.48 10.73
CA PHE A 66 -3.82 -7.70 9.63
C PHE A 66 -4.16 -8.37 8.28
N MET A 67 -5.45 -8.62 8.09
CA MET A 67 -6.07 -9.20 6.90
C MET A 67 -7.34 -8.38 6.61
N PRO A 68 -7.81 -8.22 5.36
CA PRO A 68 -9.07 -7.57 5.06
C PRO A 68 -10.16 -8.18 5.92
N HIS A 69 -10.85 -7.34 6.68
CA HIS A 69 -12.13 -7.72 7.25
C HIS A 69 -13.08 -7.84 6.07
N LEU A 70 -13.32 -9.05 5.58
CA LEU A 70 -14.50 -9.32 4.76
C LEU A 70 -15.65 -9.44 5.75
N PRO A 71 -16.52 -8.42 5.92
CA PRO A 71 -17.71 -8.62 6.73
C PRO A 71 -18.55 -9.75 6.12
N ASP A 72 -19.44 -10.32 6.94
CA ASP A 72 -20.47 -11.30 6.57
C ASP A 72 -20.89 -11.21 5.09
N PRO A 73 -21.07 -12.32 4.34
CA PRO A 73 -21.57 -12.29 2.96
C PRO A 73 -22.87 -11.49 2.74
N LEU A 74 -23.62 -11.15 3.80
CA LEU A 74 -24.80 -10.26 3.77
C LEU A 74 -24.50 -8.77 4.06
N SER A 75 -23.27 -8.43 4.43
CA SER A 75 -22.82 -7.05 4.66
C SER A 75 -22.20 -6.48 3.38
N PRO A 76 -22.55 -5.25 2.97
CA PRO A 76 -21.98 -4.64 1.79
C PRO A 76 -20.44 -4.57 1.92
N PRO A 77 -19.69 -4.85 0.84
CA PRO A 77 -18.23 -4.88 0.86
C PRO A 77 -17.70 -3.45 0.91
N LEU A 78 -17.83 -2.77 2.05
CA LEU A 78 -17.14 -1.50 2.22
C LEU A 78 -15.68 -1.76 2.59
N PRO A 79 -14.76 -1.11 1.86
CA PRO A 79 -13.65 -1.81 1.25
C PRO A 79 -12.41 -1.60 2.10
N SER A 80 -11.53 -2.60 2.10
CA SER A 80 -10.07 -2.41 2.07
C SER A 80 -9.60 -0.98 2.38
N ALA A 81 -9.09 -0.72 3.60
CA ALA A 81 -8.71 0.60 4.12
C ALA A 81 -7.67 1.39 3.28
N ARG A 82 -7.26 0.86 2.12
CA ARG A 82 -6.32 1.46 1.18
C ARG A 82 -6.86 1.34 -0.24
N PRO A 83 -7.60 2.34 -0.73
CA PRO A 83 -8.12 2.34 -2.10
C PRO A 83 -7.01 2.08 -3.13
N TYR A 84 -5.81 2.63 -2.91
CA TYR A 84 -4.64 2.43 -3.78
C TYR A 84 -3.65 1.37 -3.25
N ARG A 85 -4.14 0.47 -2.40
CA ARG A 85 -3.50 -0.74 -1.84
C ARG A 85 -2.33 -0.47 -0.92
N LEU A 86 -1.32 0.25 -1.38
CA LEU A 86 -0.18 0.68 -0.59
C LEU A 86 -0.49 1.94 0.21
N THR A 87 -1.36 2.79 -0.34
CA THR A 87 -1.71 4.09 0.24
C THR A 87 -3.20 4.42 0.06
N ASP A 88 -3.67 5.42 0.79
CA ASP A 88 -4.97 6.08 0.67
C ASP A 88 -4.96 7.21 -0.39
N ILE A 89 -3.78 7.57 -0.91
CA ILE A 89 -3.55 8.60 -1.90
C ILE A 89 -3.34 7.96 -3.30
N PRO A 90 -3.88 8.56 -4.38
CA PRO A 90 -3.68 8.02 -5.73
C PRO A 90 -2.20 7.84 -6.09
N MET A 91 -1.85 6.66 -6.63
CA MET A 91 -0.57 6.36 -7.26
C MET A 91 -0.74 6.06 -8.74
N SER A 92 0.33 6.23 -9.51
CA SER A 92 0.38 6.11 -10.97
C SER A 92 0.49 4.65 -11.44
N PHE A 93 -0.47 3.82 -11.02
CA PHE A 93 -0.56 2.42 -11.42
C PHE A 93 -0.78 2.27 -12.94
N VAL A 94 -0.23 1.19 -13.51
CA VAL A 94 -0.48 0.77 -14.90
C VAL A 94 -0.93 -0.69 -14.95
N PRO A 95 -2.15 -1.01 -15.43
CA PRO A 95 -3.20 -0.08 -15.85
C PRO A 95 -3.70 0.80 -14.70
N PRO A 96 -4.29 1.98 -14.97
CA PRO A 96 -4.73 2.89 -13.93
C PRO A 96 -5.72 2.24 -12.95
N SER A 97 -5.64 2.66 -11.68
CA SER A 97 -6.69 2.36 -10.71
C SER A 97 -7.96 3.10 -11.13
N LEU A 98 -9.11 2.43 -11.07
CA LEU A 98 -10.40 3.02 -11.46
C LEU A 98 -11.02 3.88 -10.36
N ILE A 99 -10.23 4.25 -9.35
CA ILE A 99 -10.65 5.15 -8.26
C ILE A 99 -10.31 6.60 -8.66
N PRO A 100 -11.31 7.50 -8.78
CA PRO A 100 -11.11 8.88 -9.21
C PRO A 100 -10.05 9.61 -8.38
N ARG A 101 -9.21 10.45 -9.02
CA ARG A 101 -8.21 11.28 -8.32
C ARG A 101 -8.84 12.33 -7.39
N ASP A 102 -10.13 12.63 -7.56
CA ASP A 102 -10.86 13.59 -6.73
C ASP A 102 -11.46 12.90 -5.50
N THR A 103 -10.84 13.12 -4.34
CA THR A 103 -11.32 12.61 -3.05
C THR A 103 -12.64 13.23 -2.59
N ASN A 104 -13.14 14.29 -3.25
CA ASN A 104 -14.49 14.81 -3.01
C ASN A 104 -15.58 13.95 -3.67
N GLN A 105 -15.20 13.07 -4.59
CA GLN A 105 -16.08 12.09 -5.22
C GLN A 105 -16.01 10.72 -4.55
N LEU A 106 -15.09 10.54 -3.59
CA LEU A 106 -15.16 9.42 -2.66
C LEU A 106 -16.30 9.73 -1.68
N PRO A 107 -17.30 8.84 -1.52
CA PRO A 107 -18.33 9.01 -0.52
C PRO A 107 -17.65 9.13 0.86
N ARG A 108 -17.67 10.33 1.45
CA ARG A 108 -17.06 10.59 2.77
C ARG A 108 -17.84 9.93 3.91
N ASP A 109 -19.07 9.54 3.62
CA ASP A 109 -19.94 8.85 4.55
C ASP A 109 -20.19 7.47 3.97
N SER A 110 -19.49 6.47 4.51
CA SER A 110 -19.71 5.05 4.20
C SER A 110 -20.99 4.55 4.86
N ALA A 111 -22.11 5.23 4.60
CA ALA A 111 -23.43 4.65 4.75
C ALA A 111 -23.75 3.92 3.46
N CYS A 112 -24.19 2.68 3.61
CA CYS A 112 -24.62 1.71 2.61
C CYS A 112 -24.96 2.32 1.24
N VAL A 113 -24.30 1.80 0.20
CA VAL A 113 -24.77 2.03 -1.17
C VAL A 113 -25.27 0.71 -1.70
N ASP A 114 -26.54 0.41 -1.40
CA ASP A 114 -27.23 -0.79 -1.83
C ASP A 114 -27.61 -0.79 -3.33
N ASP A 115 -27.38 0.30 -4.07
CA ASP A 115 -27.80 0.44 -5.48
C ASP A 115 -26.80 1.22 -6.37
N VAL A 116 -25.48 1.04 -6.20
CA VAL A 116 -24.54 1.48 -7.26
C VAL A 116 -24.32 0.34 -8.23
N ALA A 117 -24.94 0.50 -9.39
CA ALA A 117 -24.69 -0.33 -10.55
C ALA A 117 -23.17 -0.41 -10.82
N VAL A 118 -22.71 -1.60 -11.20
CA VAL A 118 -21.31 -2.04 -11.32
C VAL A 118 -20.53 -1.30 -12.43
N ASN A 119 -21.09 -0.23 -12.99
CA ASN A 119 -20.53 0.54 -14.09
C ASN A 119 -19.62 1.69 -13.62
N GLU A 120 -18.32 1.42 -13.79
CA GLU A 120 -17.27 2.35 -14.26
C GLU A 120 -16.51 3.25 -13.27
N TRP A 121 -16.91 3.39 -11.99
CA TRP A 121 -16.23 4.36 -11.09
C TRP A 121 -15.50 3.76 -9.89
N PHE A 122 -15.60 2.45 -9.66
CA PHE A 122 -14.91 1.79 -8.56
C PHE A 122 -14.67 0.33 -8.93
N GLN A 123 -13.64 0.04 -9.73
CA GLN A 123 -13.18 -1.34 -9.87
C GLN A 123 -12.04 -1.56 -8.86
N PRO A 124 -12.30 -2.17 -7.70
CA PRO A 124 -11.22 -2.59 -6.84
C PRO A 124 -10.29 -3.51 -7.65
N ILE A 125 -8.97 -3.33 -7.53
CA ILE A 125 -8.02 -4.37 -7.97
C ILE A 125 -8.45 -5.66 -7.27
N PRO A 126 -8.86 -6.71 -8.01
CA PRO A 126 -9.17 -7.99 -7.42
C PRO A 126 -8.00 -8.43 -6.54
N PHE A 127 -8.28 -9.00 -5.37
CA PHE A 127 -7.25 -9.47 -4.45
C PHE A 127 -7.51 -10.90 -4.05
N VAL A 128 -6.44 -11.65 -3.87
CA VAL A 128 -6.48 -13.06 -3.51
C VAL A 128 -5.64 -13.29 -2.27
N LEU A 129 -6.10 -14.20 -1.42
CA LEU A 129 -5.29 -14.71 -0.33
C LEU A 129 -4.12 -15.50 -0.93
N SER A 130 -2.92 -15.07 -0.62
CA SER A 130 -1.67 -15.66 -1.02
C SER A 130 -0.81 -15.98 0.21
N VAL A 131 0.32 -16.64 -0.01
CA VAL A 131 1.28 -17.00 1.02
C VAL A 131 2.63 -16.48 0.59
N ASP A 132 3.30 -15.74 1.47
CA ASP A 132 4.66 -15.27 1.19
C ASP A 132 5.61 -16.47 1.09
N PRO A 133 6.39 -16.60 0.01
CA PRO A 133 7.23 -17.78 -0.22
C PRO A 133 8.45 -17.85 0.72
N VAL A 134 8.77 -16.77 1.45
CA VAL A 134 9.91 -16.72 2.37
C VAL A 134 9.45 -16.98 3.80
N THR A 135 8.34 -16.38 4.23
CA THR A 135 7.86 -16.47 5.62
C THR A 135 6.71 -17.46 5.81
N GLU A 136 6.18 -18.05 4.74
CA GLU A 136 4.98 -18.92 4.72
C GLU A 136 3.73 -18.29 5.35
N ALA A 137 3.74 -16.96 5.50
CA ALA A 137 2.69 -16.25 6.20
C ALA A 137 1.63 -15.74 5.21
N PRO A 138 0.34 -15.77 5.57
CA PRO A 138 -0.72 -15.34 4.68
C PRO A 138 -0.63 -13.83 4.40
N CYS A 139 -0.87 -13.44 3.15
CA CYS A 139 -0.99 -12.04 2.74
C CYS A 139 -2.00 -11.91 1.60
N TYR A 140 -2.39 -10.68 1.27
CA TYR A 140 -3.24 -10.42 0.11
C TYR A 140 -2.43 -9.77 -0.99
N LEU A 141 -2.57 -10.33 -2.19
CA LEU A 141 -1.92 -9.87 -3.41
C LEU A 141 -2.96 -9.58 -4.49
N GLN A 142 -2.54 -8.96 -5.58
CA GLN A 142 -3.39 -8.73 -6.74
C GLN A 142 -3.79 -10.08 -7.33
N ASP A 143 -5.08 -10.25 -7.60
CA ASP A 143 -5.63 -11.48 -8.15
C ASP A 143 -5.55 -11.45 -9.68
N GLU A 144 -4.51 -12.13 -10.18
CA GLU A 144 -4.17 -12.21 -11.59
C GLU A 144 -5.18 -13.04 -12.39
N ALA A 145 -5.94 -13.91 -11.74
CA ALA A 145 -6.97 -14.72 -12.38
C ALA A 145 -8.23 -13.91 -12.67
N ASN A 146 -8.53 -12.92 -11.82
CA ASN A 146 -9.75 -12.11 -11.91
C ASN A 146 -9.52 -10.68 -12.40
N GLY A 147 -8.27 -10.26 -12.64
CA GLY A 147 -7.98 -8.95 -13.20
C GLY A 147 -6.49 -8.72 -13.55
N PRO A 148 -6.17 -7.60 -14.23
CA PRO A 148 -4.79 -7.32 -14.57
C PRO A 148 -3.96 -6.93 -13.34
N VAL A 149 -2.76 -7.49 -13.24
CA VAL A 149 -1.72 -7.01 -12.31
C VAL A 149 -1.39 -5.56 -12.64
N ARG A 150 -1.51 -4.69 -11.64
CA ARG A 150 -1.13 -3.28 -11.77
C ARG A 150 0.29 -3.10 -11.31
N THR A 151 1.06 -2.42 -12.15
CA THR A 151 2.47 -2.10 -11.94
C THR A 151 2.66 -0.66 -11.51
N LEU A 152 3.77 -0.36 -10.83
CA LEU A 152 4.17 0.99 -10.40
C LEU A 152 5.46 1.42 -11.11
N PRO A 153 5.39 1.82 -12.39
CA PRO A 153 6.56 2.06 -13.23
C PRO A 153 7.50 3.13 -12.65
N ASN A 154 6.96 4.18 -12.04
CA ASN A 154 7.74 5.28 -11.47
C ASN A 154 8.63 4.84 -10.31
N LEU A 155 8.30 3.72 -9.66
CA LEU A 155 9.10 3.18 -8.57
C LEU A 155 10.19 2.21 -9.05
N GLN A 156 10.08 1.61 -10.23
CA GLN A 156 10.90 0.45 -10.60
C GLN A 156 12.42 0.73 -10.61
N GLY A 157 12.82 1.91 -11.06
CA GLY A 157 14.23 2.30 -11.20
C GLY A 157 14.89 2.84 -9.92
N ILE A 158 14.15 2.94 -8.81
CA ILE A 158 14.66 3.56 -7.57
C ILE A 158 15.11 2.45 -6.61
N PRO A 159 16.37 2.43 -6.14
CA PRO A 159 16.81 1.53 -5.09
C PRO A 159 15.98 1.71 -3.81
N LYS A 160 15.50 0.61 -3.20
CA LYS A 160 14.77 0.69 -1.94
C LYS A 160 14.91 -0.54 -1.06
N VAL A 161 14.78 -0.30 0.24
CA VAL A 161 14.76 -1.32 1.29
C VAL A 161 13.62 -1.06 2.26
N VAL A 162 12.90 -2.12 2.63
CA VAL A 162 12.02 -2.15 3.79
C VAL A 162 12.83 -2.69 4.96
N VAL A 163 12.83 -1.99 6.08
CA VAL A 163 13.54 -2.38 7.30
C VAL A 163 12.52 -2.68 8.38
N THR A 164 12.60 -3.86 8.97
CA THR A 164 11.67 -4.30 10.02
C THR A 164 12.48 -4.72 11.25
N ALA A 165 12.20 -4.13 12.41
CA ALA A 165 12.84 -4.52 13.64
C ALA A 165 12.31 -5.87 14.14
N GLY A 166 13.18 -6.72 14.72
CA GLY A 166 12.81 -8.07 15.16
C GLY A 166 11.69 -8.07 16.21
N SER A 167 11.78 -7.16 17.19
CA SER A 167 10.77 -7.01 18.25
C SER A 167 9.51 -6.26 17.82
N SER A 168 9.44 -5.86 16.55
CA SER A 168 8.32 -5.08 16.04
C SER A 168 7.10 -5.93 15.75
N HIS A 169 5.93 -5.41 16.11
CA HIS A 169 4.65 -5.98 15.68
C HIS A 169 4.48 -6.02 14.14
N ARG A 170 5.31 -5.26 13.41
CA ARG A 170 5.36 -5.14 11.94
C ARG A 170 5.99 -6.35 11.26
N ILE A 171 6.79 -7.15 11.98
CA ILE A 171 7.34 -8.43 11.49
C ILE A 171 6.25 -9.37 10.96
N ARG A 172 5.02 -9.21 11.47
CA ARG A 172 3.85 -9.99 11.09
C ARG A 172 3.26 -9.63 9.74
N PHE A 173 3.68 -8.55 9.07
CA PHE A 173 3.08 -8.17 7.79
C PHE A 173 3.93 -7.30 6.87
N ASP A 174 5.12 -6.82 7.26
CA ASP A 174 5.98 -6.05 6.35
C ASP A 174 6.39 -6.86 5.11
N TYR A 175 6.50 -8.19 5.23
CA TYR A 175 6.68 -9.10 4.10
C TYR A 175 5.56 -8.94 3.06
N ALA A 176 4.31 -8.69 3.48
CA ALA A 176 3.18 -8.52 2.56
C ALA A 176 3.34 -7.24 1.72
N THR A 177 3.88 -6.17 2.31
CA THR A 177 4.23 -4.94 1.59
C THR A 177 5.30 -5.22 0.52
N VAL A 178 6.32 -6.00 0.88
CA VAL A 178 7.41 -6.39 -0.02
C VAL A 178 6.89 -7.28 -1.16
N ALA A 179 6.06 -8.27 -0.85
CA ALA A 179 5.44 -9.16 -1.84
C ALA A 179 4.56 -8.38 -2.82
N PHE A 180 3.72 -7.47 -2.33
CA PHE A 180 2.89 -6.60 -3.18
C PHE A 180 3.74 -5.71 -4.10
N LEU A 181 4.77 -5.04 -3.56
CA LEU A 181 5.66 -4.20 -4.36
C LEU A 181 6.35 -5.01 -5.47
N ARG A 182 6.83 -6.21 -5.15
CA ARG A 182 7.43 -7.11 -6.14
C ARG A 182 6.44 -7.53 -7.22
N GLN A 183 5.20 -7.88 -6.84
CA GLN A 183 4.14 -8.19 -7.79
C GLN A 183 3.80 -6.98 -8.69
N ALA A 184 3.86 -5.76 -8.15
CA ALA A 184 3.71 -4.51 -8.92
C ALA A 184 4.95 -4.15 -9.78
N GLY A 185 5.90 -5.08 -9.93
CA GLY A 185 7.12 -4.90 -10.72
C GLY A 185 8.18 -4.03 -10.06
N VAL A 186 8.06 -3.72 -8.77
CA VAL A 186 8.98 -2.87 -8.03
C VAL A 186 10.02 -3.72 -7.29
N PRO A 187 11.31 -3.67 -7.68
CA PRO A 187 12.36 -4.34 -6.93
C PRO A 187 12.49 -3.72 -5.53
N VAL A 188 12.45 -4.57 -4.50
CA VAL A 188 12.57 -4.15 -3.10
C VAL A 188 13.25 -5.22 -2.26
N SER A 189 14.18 -4.79 -1.42
CA SER A 189 14.83 -5.62 -0.41
C SER A 189 14.06 -5.57 0.90
N LEU A 190 14.04 -6.68 1.64
CA LEU A 190 13.56 -6.73 3.02
C LEU A 190 14.76 -6.98 3.93
N LEU A 191 15.00 -6.08 4.88
CA LEU A 191 16.00 -6.21 5.92
C LEU A 191 15.29 -6.42 7.26
N ASN A 192 15.31 -7.64 7.76
CA ASN A 192 14.85 -7.97 9.10
C ASN A 192 16.02 -7.81 10.08
N LEU A 193 15.84 -7.01 11.12
CA LEU A 193 16.79 -6.92 12.22
C LEU A 193 16.50 -8.02 13.24
N VAL A 194 17.55 -8.44 13.96
CA VAL A 194 17.42 -9.40 15.07
C VAL A 194 16.72 -8.76 16.28
N GLU A 195 16.19 -9.60 17.18
CA GLU A 195 15.51 -9.16 18.41
C GLU A 195 16.46 -8.64 19.51
N ASP A 196 17.77 -8.89 19.37
CA ASP A 196 18.76 -8.72 20.44
C ASP A 196 19.29 -7.27 20.61
N PHE A 197 18.43 -6.31 20.95
CA PHE A 197 18.84 -4.96 21.39
C PHE A 197 18.27 -4.59 22.76
#